data_AF-A0A0C9WS97-F1
#
_entry.id   AF-A0A0C9WS97-F1
#
_cell.length_a   1.000
_cell.length_b   1.000
_cell.length_c   1.000
_cell.angle_alpha   90.00
_cell.angle_beta   90.00
_cell.angle_gamma   90.00
#
_symmetry.space_group_name_H-M   'P 1'
#
loop_
_entity.id
_entity.type
_entity.pdbx_description
1 polymer ?
#
loop_
_entity_poly.entity_id
_entity_poly.type
_entity_poly.pdbx_seq_one_letter_code
_entity_poly.pdbx_strand_id
1 'polypeptide(L)' 'NPTDGVLFEAEIFWRDHQLWLKECGYLLRPRYHVDWKASWVRNKRLDYADCEDGISGLLDATRIVDGKHVIMKK' A
#
# COMPACT_ATOMS: atom_id res chain seq x y z
N ASN A 1 2.12 3.56 -16.12
CA ASN A 1 3.51 3.17 -15.79
C ASN A 1 3.66 3.24 -14.26
N PRO A 2 4.24 2.26 -13.55
CA PRO A 2 4.47 2.35 -12.10
C PRO A 2 5.07 3.68 -11.64
N THR A 3 5.94 4.28 -12.45
CA THR A 3 6.57 5.58 -12.18
C THR A 3 5.60 6.77 -12.20
N ASP A 4 4.39 6.61 -12.73
CA ASP A 4 3.36 7.67 -12.74
C ASP A 4 2.77 7.90 -11.34
N GLY A 5 3.09 7.05 -10.35
CA GLY A 5 2.59 7.21 -8.98
C GLY A 5 1.14 6.77 -8.79
N VAL A 6 0.68 5.86 -9.64
CA VAL A 6 -0.68 5.31 -9.62
C VAL A 6 -0.68 3.87 -9.12
N LEU A 7 -1.83 3.43 -8.61
CA LEU A 7 -2.06 2.03 -8.27
C LEU A 7 -2.28 1.18 -9.52
N PHE A 8 -1.82 -0.06 -9.48
CA PHE A 8 -2.18 -1.06 -10.47
C PHE A 8 -3.64 -1.52 -10.29
N GLU A 9 -4.24 -2.08 -11.34
CA GLU A 9 -5.62 -2.60 -11.28
C GLU A 9 -5.81 -3.64 -10.16
N ALA A 10 -4.82 -4.52 -9.97
CA ALA A 10 -4.82 -5.51 -8.89
C ALA A 10 -4.76 -4.89 -7.48
N GLU A 11 -4.28 -3.65 -7.35
CA GLU A 11 -4.14 -2.94 -6.07
C GLU A 11 -5.38 -2.14 -5.70
N ILE A 12 -6.22 -1.78 -6.68
CA ILE A 12 -7.47 -1.04 -6.46
C ILE A 12 -8.38 -1.78 -5.49
N PHE A 13 -8.49 -3.11 -5.63
CA PHE A 13 -9.26 -3.94 -4.70
C PHE A 13 -8.81 -3.72 -3.24
N TRP A 14 -7.51 -3.70 -3.00
CA TRP A 14 -6.96 -3.56 -1.65
C TRP A 14 -7.16 -2.15 -1.08
N ARG A 15 -7.01 -1.12 -1.91
CA ARG A 15 -7.35 0.26 -1.53
C ARG A 15 -8.81 0.37 -1.10
N ASP A 16 -9.71 -0.15 -1.92
CA ASP A 16 -11.16 -0.01 -1.68
C ASP A 16 -11.62 -0.79 -0.44
N HIS A 17 -10.89 -1.84 -0.04
CA HIS A 17 -11.17 -2.63 1.16
C HIS A 17 -10.32 -2.22 2.38
N GLN A 18 -9.45 -1.21 2.26
CA GLN A 18 -8.52 -0.84 3.33
C GLN A 18 -9.25 -0.46 4.63
N LEU A 19 -10.35 0.30 4.54
CA LEU A 19 -11.14 0.70 5.70
C LEU A 19 -11.77 -0.51 6.40
N TRP A 20 -12.37 -1.42 5.63
CA TRP A 20 -12.97 -2.64 6.15
C TRP A 20 -11.92 -3.57 6.78
N LEU A 21 -10.75 -3.73 6.15
CA LEU A 21 -9.64 -4.50 6.71
C LEU A 21 -9.14 -3.91 8.03
N LYS A 22 -9.08 -2.58 8.12
CA LYS A 22 -8.72 -1.87 9.35
C LYS A 22 -9.72 -2.12 10.47
N GLU A 23 -11.03 -2.10 10.17
CA GLU A 23 -12.08 -2.49 11.13
C GLU A 23 -11.94 -3.95 11.58
N CYS A 24 -11.48 -4.82 10.70
CA CYS A 24 -11.16 -6.22 11.01
C CYS A 24 -9.83 -6.41 11.75
N GLY A 25 -9.11 -5.32 12.08
CA GLY A 25 -7.86 -5.38 12.82
C GLY A 25 -6.59 -5.53 11.96
N TYR A 26 -6.66 -5.23 10.66
CA TYR A 26 -5.52 -5.31 9.74
C TYR A 26 -5.26 -3.95 9.09
N LEU A 27 -4.12 -3.35 9.40
CA LEU A 27 -3.70 -2.08 8.81
C LEU A 27 -2.82 -2.36 7.59
N LEU A 28 -3.33 -2.02 6.41
CA LEU A 28 -2.53 -2.04 5.19
C LEU A 28 -1.50 -0.90 5.16
N ARG A 29 -0.47 -1.06 4.33
CA ARG A 29 0.52 -0.01 4.04
C ARG A 29 -0.13 1.28 3.54
N PRO A 30 0.51 2.45 3.76
CA PRO A 30 0.00 3.74 3.29
C PRO A 30 -0.34 3.78 1.80
N ARG A 31 0.34 2.99 0.94
CA ARG A 31 0.04 2.87 -0.50
C ARG A 31 -1.44 2.59 -0.80
N TYR A 32 -2.14 1.88 0.08
CA TYR A 32 -3.54 1.50 -0.10
C TYR A 32 -4.53 2.46 0.57
N HIS A 33 -4.07 3.63 1.05
CA HIS A 33 -4.99 4.67 1.53
C HIS A 33 -5.58 5.45 0.35
N VAL A 34 -6.84 5.88 0.47
CA VAL A 34 -7.56 6.59 -0.60
C VAL A 34 -6.87 7.89 -1.01
N ASP A 35 -6.20 8.56 -0.07
CA ASP A 35 -5.47 9.82 -0.23
C ASP A 35 -3.97 9.62 -0.48
N TRP A 36 -3.51 8.39 -0.70
CA TRP A 36 -2.10 8.11 -0.94
C TRP A 36 -1.58 8.84 -2.18
N LYS A 37 -0.37 9.35 -2.05
CA LYS A 37 0.41 9.94 -3.13
C LYS A 37 1.83 9.40 -3.06
N ALA A 38 2.25 8.77 -4.15
CA ALA A 38 3.56 8.16 -4.31
C ALA A 38 4.72 9.06 -3.84
N SER A 39 5.66 8.47 -3.10
CA SER A 39 6.82 9.17 -2.53
C SER A 39 7.65 9.91 -3.59
N TRP A 40 7.95 9.26 -4.72
CA TRP A 40 8.72 9.85 -5.83
C TRP A 40 7.95 10.93 -6.62
N VAL A 41 6.62 10.95 -6.51
CA VAL A 41 5.81 12.05 -7.06
C VAL A 41 5.87 13.27 -6.14
N ARG A 42 5.91 13.07 -4.83
CA ARG A 42 6.05 14.15 -3.84
C ARG A 42 7.47 14.72 -3.80
N ASN A 43 8.48 13.87 -3.95
CA ASN A 43 9.88 14.26 -3.97
C ASN A 43 10.57 13.70 -5.22
N LYS A 44 10.84 14.57 -6.19
CA LYS A 44 11.46 14.22 -7.48
C LYS A 44 12.93 13.76 -7.37
N ARG A 45 13.53 13.80 -6.17
CA ARG A 45 14.87 13.25 -5.92
C ARG A 45 14.86 11.76 -5.58
N LEU A 46 13.68 11.19 -5.32
CA LEU A 46 13.55 9.76 -5.01
C LEU A 46 13.32 8.98 -6.31
N ASP A 47 14.01 7.86 -6.46
CA ASP A 47 13.66 6.85 -7.45
C ASP A 47 12.49 6.01 -6.91
N TYR A 48 11.57 5.62 -7.79
CA TYR A 48 10.48 4.70 -7.50
C TYR A 48 10.99 3.40 -6.87
N ALA A 49 12.08 2.85 -7.39
CA ALA A 49 12.63 1.57 -6.96
C ALA A 49 13.19 1.59 -5.53
N ASP A 50 13.55 2.77 -5.02
CA ASP A 50 14.09 2.97 -3.67
C ASP A 50 13.01 3.26 -2.63
N CYS A 51 11.77 3.45 -3.06
CA CYS A 51 10.65 3.77 -2.18
C CYS A 51 9.92 2.49 -1.74
N GLU A 52 9.59 2.39 -0.45
CA GLU A 52 8.76 1.29 0.09
C GLU A 52 7.44 1.17 -0.67
N ASP A 53 6.76 2.32 -0.86
CA ASP A 53 5.54 2.41 -1.64
C ASP A 53 5.77 2.23 -3.15
N GLY A 54 6.98 1.92 -3.60
CA GLY A 54 7.27 1.42 -4.94
C GLY A 54 7.17 -0.11 -5.06
N ILE A 55 7.17 -0.85 -3.95
CA ILE A 55 7.05 -2.31 -3.96
C ILE A 55 5.58 -2.67 -4.17
N SER A 56 5.28 -3.38 -5.26
CA SER A 56 3.94 -3.85 -5.61
C SER A 56 3.94 -5.36 -5.86
N GLY A 57 2.76 -5.99 -5.79
CA GLY A 57 2.58 -7.43 -6.05
C GLY A 57 2.66 -8.33 -4.80
N LEU A 58 3.20 -7.84 -3.69
CA LEU A 58 3.05 -8.46 -2.37
C LEU A 58 2.21 -7.53 -1.49
N LEU A 59 1.14 -8.06 -0.90
CA LEU A 59 0.38 -7.33 0.10
C LEU A 59 0.75 -7.79 1.50
N ASP A 60 1.44 -6.94 2.23
CA ASP A 60 1.61 -7.06 3.67
C ASP A 60 0.68 -6.10 4.43
N ALA A 61 0.40 -6.47 5.67
CA ALA A 61 -0.38 -5.69 6.62
C ALA A 61 0.18 -5.87 8.03
N THR A 62 -0.11 -4.90 8.89
CA THR A 62 0.11 -5.03 10.33
C THR A 62 -1.19 -5.49 10.99
N ARG A 63 -1.16 -6.65 11.65
CA ARG A 63 -2.26 -7.08 12.51
C ARG A 63 -2.23 -6.27 13.80
N ILE A 64 -3.28 -5.51 14.05
CA ILE A 64 -3.32 -4.45 15.07
C ILE A 64 -3.21 -5.01 16.50
N VAL A 65 -3.81 -6.17 16.77
CA VAL A 65 -3.87 -6.74 18.13
C VAL A 65 -2.50 -7.08 18.71
N ASP A 66 -1.53 -7.46 17.88
CA ASP A 66 -0.21 -7.92 18.32
C ASP A 66 0.96 -7.31 17.53
N GLY A 67 0.69 -6.35 16.65
CA GLY A 67 1.70 -5.64 15.86
C GLY A 67 2.46 -6.53 14.87
N LYS A 68 1.99 -7.76 14.62
CA LYS A 68 2.70 -8.69 13.72
C LYS A 68 2.44 -8.36 12.27
N HIS A 69 3.48 -8.52 11.45
CA HIS A 69 3.38 -8.45 10.01
C HIS A 69 2.77 -9.74 9.47
N VAL A 70 1.79 -9.59 8.59
CA VAL A 70 1.10 -10.69 7.91
C VAL A 70 1.10 -10.44 6.42
N ILE A 71 1.02 -11.51 5.63
CA ILE A 71 0.80 -11.43 4.19
C ILE A 71 -0.67 -11.73 3.91
N MET A 72 -1.27 -10.90 3.07
CA MET A 72 -2.66 -11.01 2.64
C MET A 72 -2.70 -11.53 1.21
N LYS A 73 -3.57 -12.50 0.96
CA LYS A 73 -3.80 -13.07 -0.37
C LYS A 73 -5.27 -12.91 -0.73
N LYS A 74 -5.52 -12.44 -1.96
CA LYS A 74 -6.86 -12.36 -2.57
C LYS A 74 -7.26 -13.72 -3.13
#